data_AF-A0A7W1SJR1-F1
#
_entry.id   AF-A0A7W1SJR1-F1
#
_cell.length_a   1.000
_cell.length_b   1.000
_cell.length_c   1.000
_cell.angle_alpha   90.00
_cell.angle_beta   90.00
_cell.angle_gamma   90.00
#
_symmetry.space_group_name_H-M   'P 1'
#
loop_
_entity.id
_entity.type
_entity.pdbx_description
1 polymer ?
#
loop_
_entity_poly.entity_id
_entity_poly.type
_entity_poly.pdbx_seq_one_letter_code
_entity_poly.pdbx_strand_id
1 'polypeptide(L)'
;MDEVVARAGAELARIASEYPAGLVAAVSHGDVIRALLAHYAGMPLDLMLRLEVAPASVSAVRLAPEPLVMAVNWRTDGIGSLDLRIRRS
;
A
#
# COMPACT_ATOMS: atom_id res chain seq x y z
N MET A 1 4.61 4.88 -16.25
CA MET A 1 4.25 4.48 -14.87
C MET A 1 3.85 3.02 -14.82
N ASP A 2 3.13 2.53 -15.83
CA ASP A 2 2.59 1.17 -15.89
C ASP A 2 3.62 0.06 -15.68
N GLU A 3 4.80 0.15 -16.30
CA GLU A 3 5.88 -0.83 -16.09
C GLU A 3 6.36 -0.84 -14.62
N VAL A 4 6.46 0.33 -13.99
CA VAL A 4 6.85 0.46 -12.58
C VAL A 4 5.81 -0.18 -11.68
N VAL A 5 4.52 0.08 -11.94
CA VAL A 5 3.40 -0.55 -11.22
C VAL A 5 3.41 -2.06 -11.40
N ALA A 6 3.58 -2.55 -12.63
CA ALA A 6 3.61 -3.98 -12.92
C ALA A 6 4.74 -4.68 -12.18
N ARG A 7 5.96 -4.13 -12.21
CA ARG A 7 7.13 -4.70 -11.54
C ARG A 7 6.98 -4.68 -10.02
N ALA A 8 6.58 -3.54 -9.45
CA ALA A 8 6.43 -3.42 -8.01
C ALA A 8 5.24 -4.24 -7.48
N GLY A 9 4.12 -4.28 -8.21
CA GLY A 9 2.96 -5.09 -7.87
C GLY A 9 3.25 -6.59 -7.94
N ALA A 10 4.02 -7.04 -8.93
CA ALA A 10 4.46 -8.44 -9.02
C ALA A 10 5.35 -8.83 -7.84
N GLU A 11 6.27 -7.95 -7.41
CA GLU A 11 7.11 -8.21 -6.25
C GLU A 11 6.29 -8.24 -4.94
N LEU A 12 5.33 -7.34 -4.76
CA LEU A 12 4.42 -7.39 -3.62
C LEU A 12 3.58 -8.66 -3.61
N ALA A 13 3.08 -9.12 -4.76
CA ALA A 13 2.34 -10.37 -4.88
C ALA A 13 3.22 -11.58 -4.55
N ARG A 14 4.48 -11.59 -5.00
CA ARG A 14 5.46 -12.64 -4.67
C ARG A 14 5.74 -12.69 -3.18
N ILE A 15 5.99 -11.55 -2.54
CA ILE A 15 6.23 -11.52 -1.09
C ILE A 15 4.97 -11.93 -0.33
N ALA A 16 3.79 -11.47 -0.76
CA ALA A 16 2.52 -11.83 -0.11
C ALA A 16 2.21 -13.33 -0.16
N SER A 17 2.64 -14.04 -1.22
CA SER A 17 2.47 -15.49 -1.32
C SER A 17 3.41 -16.28 -0.40
N GLU A 18 4.58 -15.72 -0.04
CA GLU A 18 5.52 -16.30 0.93
C GLU A 18 5.05 -16.15 2.38
N TYR A 19 4.22 -15.14 2.67
CA TYR A 19 3.67 -14.86 4.00
C TYR A 19 2.14 -14.89 4.00
N PRO A 20 1.51 -16.05 3.75
CA PRO A 20 0.05 -16.18 3.77
C PRO A 20 -0.48 -15.85 5.17
N ALA A 21 -1.41 -14.91 5.25
CA ALA A 21 -1.95 -14.31 6.49
C ALA A 21 -0.94 -13.51 7.34
N GLY A 22 0.23 -13.17 6.76
CA GLY A 22 1.22 -12.31 7.39
C GLY A 22 1.01 -10.81 7.14
N LEU A 23 1.79 -10.00 7.83
CA LEU A 23 1.94 -8.56 7.58
C LEU A 23 3.33 -8.32 6.97
N VAL A 24 3.36 -7.67 5.81
CA VAL A 24 4.60 -7.33 5.10
C VAL A 24 4.76 -5.82 5.11
N ALA A 25 5.95 -5.35 5.47
CA ALA A 25 6.34 -3.96 5.30
C ALA A 25 7.23 -3.83 4.07
N ALA A 26 6.82 -3.00 3.11
CA ALA A 26 7.61 -2.65 1.94
C ALA A 26 7.95 -1.16 1.99
N VAL A 27 9.22 -0.83 1.76
CA VAL A 27 9.71 0.55 1.74
C VAL A 27 10.10 0.90 0.31
N SER A 28 9.61 2.04 -0.16
CA SER A 28 9.88 2.55 -1.50
C SER A 28 9.80 4.08 -1.52
N HIS A 29 9.93 4.66 -2.71
CA HIS A 29 9.76 6.10 -2.91
C HIS A 29 8.28 6.48 -3.01
N GLY A 30 7.96 7.74 -2.67
CA GLY A 30 6.57 8.20 -2.55
C GLY A 30 5.79 8.20 -3.86
N ASP A 31 6.46 8.35 -5.00
CA ASP A 31 5.89 8.22 -6.34
C ASP A 31 5.50 6.78 -6.68
N VAL A 32 6.35 5.80 -6.36
CA VAL A 32 6.04 4.37 -6.51
C VAL A 32 4.87 3.98 -5.60
N ILE A 33 4.89 4.44 -4.35
CA ILE A 33 3.80 4.20 -3.39
C ILE A 33 2.48 4.78 -3.91
N ARG A 34 2.47 6.03 -4.39
CA ARG A 34 1.27 6.64 -5.03
C ARG A 34 0.72 5.79 -6.17
N ALA A 35 1.59 5.33 -7.06
CA ALA A 35 1.21 4.53 -8.22
C ALA A 35 0.55 3.22 -7.80
N LEU A 36 1.14 2.53 -6.83
CA LEU A 36 0.59 1.28 -6.28
C LEU A 36 -0.74 1.50 -5.56
N LEU A 37 -0.86 2.58 -4.78
CA LEU A 37 -2.11 2.92 -4.12
C LEU A 37 -3.22 3.24 -5.12
N ALA A 38 -2.92 4.01 -6.17
CA ALA A 38 -3.86 4.28 -7.25
C ALA A 38 -4.28 2.98 -7.96
N HIS A 39 -3.31 2.11 -8.29
CA HIS A 39 -3.56 0.81 -8.89
C HIS A 39 -4.49 -0.07 -8.03
N TYR A 40 -4.18 -0.25 -6.74
CA TYR A 40 -4.99 -1.07 -5.84
C TYR A 40 -6.33 -0.42 -5.46
N ALA A 41 -6.46 0.89 -5.56
CA ALA A 41 -7.73 1.60 -5.40
C ALA A 41 -8.61 1.58 -6.66
N GLY A 42 -8.13 1.00 -7.77
CA GLY A 42 -8.82 1.06 -9.06
C GLY A 42 -8.89 2.48 -9.65
N MET A 43 -8.02 3.38 -9.18
CA MET A 43 -7.93 4.75 -9.69
C MET A 43 -7.10 4.78 -10.98
N PRO A 44 -7.51 5.59 -11.98
CA PRO A 44 -6.65 5.92 -13.10
C PRO A 44 -5.28 6.45 -12.65
N LEU A 45 -4.19 5.95 -13.23
CA LEU A 45 -2.83 6.27 -12.80
C LEU A 45 -2.44 7.73 -13.05
N ASP A 46 -3.06 8.41 -14.02
CA ASP A 46 -2.93 9.85 -14.24
C ASP A 46 -3.44 10.68 -13.05
N LEU A 47 -4.34 10.11 -12.23
CA LEU A 47 -4.85 10.74 -11.01
C LEU A 47 -4.01 10.42 -9.76
N MET A 48 -2.92 9.66 -9.87
CA MET A 48 -2.10 9.26 -8.71
C MET A 48 -1.53 10.45 -7.93
N LEU A 49 -1.34 11.60 -8.59
CA LEU A 49 -0.83 12.83 -7.96
C LEU A 49 -1.86 13.47 -7.01
N ARG A 50 -3.11 13.01 -6.99
CA ARG A 50 -4.11 13.41 -5.99
C ARG A 50 -3.89 12.73 -4.62
N LEU A 51 -2.98 11.77 -4.54
CA LEU A 51 -2.64 11.07 -3.31
C LEU A 51 -1.38 11.68 -2.69
N GLU A 52 -1.49 12.24 -1.49
CA GLU A 52 -0.31 12.64 -0.73
C GLU A 52 0.35 11.41 -0.11
N VAL A 53 1.69 11.37 -0.13
CA VAL A 53 2.50 10.38 0.57
C VAL A 53 3.67 11.15 1.17
N ALA A 54 3.60 11.40 2.47
CA ALA A 54 4.60 12.15 3.21
C ALA A 54 5.78 11.25 3.61
N PRO A 55 6.98 11.81 3.85
CA PRO A 55 8.10 11.06 4.40
C PRO A 55 7.72 10.36 5.70
N ALA A 56 8.19 9.11 5.89
CA ALA A 56 7.90 8.28 7.05
C ALA A 56 6.40 8.02 7.34
N SER A 57 5.51 8.29 6.39
CA SER A 57 4.11 7.87 6.47
C SER A 57 3.94 6.38 6.17
N VAL A 58 2.84 5.80 6.65
CA VAL A 58 2.46 4.41 6.40
C VAL A 58 1.18 4.38 5.58
N SER A 59 1.15 3.55 4.54
CA SER A 59 -0.08 3.20 3.83
C SER A 59 -0.27 1.69 3.89
N ALA A 60 -1.52 1.23 3.94
CA ALA A 60 -1.85 -0.18 4.13
C ALA A 60 -2.83 -0.65 3.07
N VAL A 61 -2.50 -1.77 2.42
CA VAL A 61 -3.36 -2.46 1.46
C VAL A 61 -3.47 -3.91 1.88
N ARG A 62 -4.69 -4.42 1.95
CA ARG A 62 -4.95 -5.86 2.09
C ARG A 62 -5.11 -6.43 0.68
N LEU A 63 -4.29 -7.41 0.30
CA LEU A 63 -4.25 -7.92 -1.09
C LEU A 63 -5.28 -9.02 -1.37
N ALA A 64 -5.74 -9.75 -0.34
CA ALA A 64 -6.64 -10.89 -0.50
C ALA A 64 -7.89 -10.79 0.41
N PRO A 65 -9.05 -11.29 -0.05
CA PRO A 65 -9.30 -11.95 -1.34
C PRO A 65 -9.33 -10.99 -2.55
N GLU A 66 -9.64 -9.72 -2.32
CA GLU A 66 -9.55 -8.63 -3.30
C GLU A 66 -8.74 -7.48 -2.69
N PRO A 67 -7.98 -6.71 -3.48
CA PRO A 67 -7.26 -5.55 -2.99
C PRO A 67 -8.18 -4.53 -2.32
N LEU A 68 -7.83 -4.13 -1.09
CA LEU A 68 -8.52 -3.09 -0.33
C LEU A 68 -7.50 -2.14 0.29
N VAL A 69 -7.57 -0.87 -0.09
CA VAL A 69 -6.77 0.19 0.54
C VAL A 69 -7.38 0.53 1.90
N MET A 70 -6.66 0.18 2.96
CA MET A 70 -7.10 0.31 4.36
C MET A 70 -6.74 1.67 4.95
N ALA A 71 -5.59 2.21 4.57
CA ALA A 71 -5.08 3.48 5.04
C ALA A 71 -4.14 4.09 4.01
N VAL A 72 -4.12 5.42 3.91
CA VAL A 72 -3.23 6.19 3.05
C VAL A 72 -2.60 7.30 3.87
N ASN A 73 -1.28 7.48 3.73
CA ASN A 73 -0.54 8.59 4.34
C ASN A 73 -0.72 8.73 5.86
N TRP A 74 -0.76 7.61 6.57
CA TRP A 74 -0.92 7.60 8.02
C TRP A 74 0.36 8.06 8.70
N ARG A 75 0.24 8.96 9.68
CA ARG A 75 1.37 9.52 10.42
C ARG A 75 1.04 9.67 11.90
N THR A 76 2.08 9.64 12.74
CA THR A 76 1.96 9.80 14.19
C THR A 76 1.89 11.28 14.63
N ASP A 77 2.15 12.23 13.72
CA ASP A 77 2.13 13.67 13.96
C ASP A 77 0.73 14.31 13.84
N GLY A 78 -0.30 13.56 13.40
CA GLY A 78 -1.69 14.03 13.35
C GLY A 78 -2.66 13.18 12.51
N ILE A 79 -3.86 12.95 13.08
CA ILE A 79 -5.05 12.17 12.66
C ILE A 79 -4.90 10.64 12.65
N GLY A 80 -5.39 10.05 13.75
CA GLY A 80 -5.74 8.63 13.90
C GLY A 80 -4.60 7.77 14.45
N SER A 81 -4.88 6.84 15.35
CA SER A 81 -3.95 5.75 15.71
C SER A 81 -4.27 4.54 14.83
N LEU A 82 -3.33 4.07 14.01
CA LEU A 82 -3.52 2.85 13.22
C LEU A 82 -3.34 1.62 14.14
N ASP A 83 -4.45 1.08 14.62
CA ASP A 83 -4.45 -0.18 15.38
C ASP A 83 -4.51 -1.37 14.41
N LEU A 84 -3.36 -1.80 13.91
CA LEU A 84 -3.23 -3.07 13.17
C LEU A 84 -3.34 -4.24 14.15
N ARG A 85 -4.56 -4.56 14.61
CA ARG A 85 -4.78 -5.73 15.48
C ARG A 85 -4.56 -7.02 14.69
N ILE A 86 -3.46 -7.68 14.99
CA ILE A 86 -3.20 -9.07 14.62
C ILE A 86 -4.18 -9.95 15.41
N ARG A 87 -5.25 -10.43 14.78
CA ARG A 87 -5.96 -11.59 15.32
C ARG A 87 -5.09 -12.82 15.04
N ARG A 88 -4.27 -13.22 16.02
CA ARG A 88 -3.73 -14.57 16.07
C ARG A 88 -4.89 -15.51 16.39
N SER A 89 -5.28 -16.34 15.43
CA SER A 89 -6.07 -17.56 15.67
C SER A 89 -5.11 -18.73 15.84
#